data_AF-C7MG05-F1
#
_entry.id   AF-C7MG05-F1
#
_cell.length_a   1.000
_cell.length_b   1.000
_cell.length_c   1.000
_cell.angle_alpha   90.00
_cell.angle_beta   90.00
_cell.angle_gamma   90.00
#
_symmetry.space_group_name_H-M   'P 1'
#
loop_
_entity.id
_entity.type
_entity.pdbx_description
1 polymer ?
#
loop_
_entity_poly.entity_id
_entity_poly.type
_entity_poly.pdbx_seq_one_letter_code
_entity_poly.pdbx_strand_id
1 'polypeptide(L)'
;MAIPPVFGIWAAPSYVIFDPEDHFAFSLSNLLPLVFSFLAALLYVPVILQETRRSGWMPIVARRGMRGYLRTHLVRSTSVGAVTFGGAIAVAACLSLVILPGTGMVTYYPEDRVVPFSEQMTFTQLAHYGTAVYVAFMVLWVAVHGALITSLCAVVALHLPNPFLALLAVPGSLFLLDTVLALVGLEEFATDNAALPTALAQGSALPPVVTTVMLAGLLVAVEGRALRAPVPPAAMR
;
A
#
# COMPACT_ATOMS: atom_id res chain seq x y z
N MET A 1 -10.73 -2.78 -12.40
CA MET A 1 -10.05 -2.43 -11.14
C MET A 1 -10.13 -0.91 -11.01
N ALA A 2 -10.91 -0.40 -10.04
CA ALA A 2 -11.00 1.04 -9.83
C ALA A 2 -9.71 1.51 -9.14
N ILE A 3 -8.86 2.21 -9.88
CA ILE A 3 -7.72 2.96 -9.35
C ILE A 3 -8.32 4.15 -8.58
N PRO A 4 -7.79 4.59 -7.42
CA PRO A 4 -8.39 5.63 -6.57
C PRO A 4 -9.05 6.82 -7.30
N PRO A 5 -8.43 7.45 -8.31
CA PRO A 5 -9.08 8.48 -9.13
C PRO A 5 -10.36 8.07 -9.87
N VAL A 6 -10.46 6.84 -10.36
CA VAL A 6 -11.66 6.36 -11.06
C VAL A 6 -12.82 6.21 -10.09
N PHE A 7 -12.54 5.73 -8.87
CA PHE A 7 -13.55 5.65 -7.82
C PHE A 7 -14.02 7.05 -7.39
N GLY A 8 -13.08 7.97 -7.15
CA GLY A 8 -13.37 9.34 -6.77
C GLY A 8 -14.25 10.08 -7.77
N ILE A 9 -14.07 9.85 -9.08
CA ILE A 9 -14.92 10.45 -10.13
C ILE A 9 -16.29 9.77 -10.16
N TRP A 10 -16.34 8.44 -10.06
CA TRP A 10 -17.58 7.68 -10.20
C TRP A 10 -18.53 7.84 -9.02
N ALA A 11 -18.00 7.90 -7.80
CA ALA A 11 -18.79 8.01 -6.58
C ALA A 11 -19.10 9.46 -6.18
N ALA A 12 -18.38 10.46 -6.73
CA ALA A 12 -18.61 11.88 -6.43
C ALA A 12 -20.06 12.37 -6.63
N PRO A 13 -20.82 11.96 -7.67
CA PRO A 13 -22.21 12.42 -7.84
C PRO A 13 -23.18 11.96 -6.74
N SER A 14 -22.81 10.95 -5.96
CA SER A 14 -23.65 10.38 -4.89
C SER A 14 -23.26 10.86 -3.49
N TYR A 15 -22.24 11.72 -3.38
CA TYR A 15 -21.72 12.22 -2.11
C TYR A 15 -21.68 13.75 -2.10
N VAL A 16 -21.91 14.33 -0.92
CA VAL A 16 -21.69 15.75 -0.71
C VAL A 16 -20.19 15.95 -0.50
N ILE A 17 -19.53 16.53 -1.50
CA ILE A 17 -18.11 16.87 -1.46
C ILE A 17 -18.01 18.37 -1.20
N PHE A 18 -17.38 18.75 -0.09
CA PHE A 18 -17.30 20.15 0.30
C PHE A 18 -16.27 20.92 -0.52
N ASP A 19 -15.12 20.29 -0.79
CA ASP A 19 -13.97 20.92 -1.44
C ASP A 19 -13.01 19.90 -2.08
N PRO A 20 -11.98 20.36 -2.81
CA PRO A 20 -11.00 19.47 -3.44
C PRO A 20 -10.21 18.57 -2.48
N GLU A 21 -9.96 19.02 -1.24
CA GLU A 21 -9.22 18.24 -0.23
C GLU A 21 -10.06 17.07 0.29
N ASP A 22 -11.34 17.31 0.54
CA ASP A 22 -12.31 16.27 0.87
C ASP A 22 -12.49 15.28 -0.28
N HIS A 23 -12.51 15.75 -1.54
CA HIS A 23 -12.53 14.85 -2.69
C HIS A 23 -11.30 13.95 -2.77
N PHE A 24 -10.11 14.49 -2.48
CA PHE A 24 -8.88 13.72 -2.43
C PHE A 24 -8.95 12.66 -1.32
N ALA A 25 -9.33 13.04 -0.10
CA ALA A 25 -9.47 12.11 1.03
C ALA A 25 -10.51 11.02 0.74
N PHE A 26 -11.65 11.40 0.17
CA PHE A 26 -12.70 10.49 -0.28
C PHE A 26 -12.23 9.51 -1.36
N SER A 27 -11.42 9.98 -2.32
CA SER A 27 -10.84 9.11 -3.36
C SER A 27 -9.91 8.04 -2.79
N LEU A 28 -9.41 8.24 -1.57
CA LEU A 28 -8.56 7.32 -0.84
C LEU A 28 -9.32 6.43 0.15
N SER A 29 -10.61 6.66 0.39
CA SER A 29 -11.38 5.93 1.40
C SER A 29 -12.07 4.67 0.85
N ASN A 30 -12.33 3.72 1.75
CA ASN A 30 -13.17 2.52 1.61
C ASN A 30 -12.64 1.31 0.80
N LEU A 31 -12.26 1.46 -0.48
CA LEU A 31 -11.94 0.27 -1.31
C LEU A 31 -10.45 0.00 -1.42
N LEU A 32 -9.64 1.05 -1.43
CA LEU A 32 -8.20 0.96 -1.65
C LEU A 32 -7.45 0.26 -0.50
N PRO A 33 -7.73 0.56 0.80
CA PRO A 33 -7.03 -0.08 1.91
C PRO A 33 -7.21 -1.61 1.90
N LEU A 34 -8.45 -2.09 1.67
CA LEU A 34 -8.80 -3.50 1.69
C LEU A 34 -8.08 -4.32 0.61
N VAL A 35 -7.95 -3.77 -0.59
CA VAL A 35 -7.30 -4.47 -1.73
C VAL A 35 -5.82 -4.16 -1.84
N PHE A 36 -5.28 -3.26 -1.01
CA PHE A 36 -3.91 -2.76 -1.08
C PHE A 36 -2.89 -3.89 -1.11
N SER A 37 -2.99 -4.82 -0.16
CA SER A 37 -2.07 -5.94 -0.02
C SER A 37 -2.18 -6.93 -1.20
N PHE A 38 -3.39 -7.14 -1.73
CA PHE A 38 -3.63 -7.99 -2.90
C PHE A 38 -3.01 -7.38 -4.17
N LEU A 39 -3.16 -6.06 -4.35
CA LEU A 39 -2.51 -5.35 -5.46
C LEU A 39 -0.98 -5.43 -5.34
N ALA A 40 -0.44 -5.29 -4.13
CA ALA A 40 1.01 -5.38 -3.89
C ALA A 40 1.56 -6.77 -4.27
N ALA A 41 0.83 -7.84 -3.96
CA ALA A 41 1.20 -9.19 -4.40
C ALA A 41 1.21 -9.29 -5.95
N LEU A 42 0.18 -8.78 -6.63
CA LEU A 42 0.06 -8.83 -8.09
C LEU A 42 1.16 -8.05 -8.83
N LEU A 43 1.77 -7.03 -8.19
CA LEU A 43 2.82 -6.24 -8.83
C LEU A 43 4.10 -7.02 -9.11
N TYR A 44 4.49 -7.93 -8.22
CA TYR A 44 5.82 -8.54 -8.29
C TYR A 44 5.87 -10.06 -8.13
N VAL A 45 4.88 -10.67 -7.46
CA VAL A 45 4.82 -12.14 -7.33
C VAL A 45 4.74 -12.83 -8.69
N PRO A 46 3.97 -12.37 -9.70
CA PRO A 46 3.96 -12.99 -11.03
C PRO A 46 5.33 -13.02 -11.71
N VAL A 47 6.15 -11.98 -11.52
CA VAL A 47 7.52 -11.92 -12.06
C VAL A 47 8.37 -13.05 -11.48
N ILE A 48 8.31 -13.24 -10.16
CA ILE A 48 9.00 -14.33 -9.47
C ILE A 48 8.50 -15.70 -9.92
N LEU A 49 7.18 -15.88 -10.04
CA LEU A 49 6.59 -17.14 -10.48
C LEU A 49 6.99 -17.50 -11.92
N GLN A 50 7.04 -16.52 -12.82
CA GLN A 50 7.51 -16.75 -14.20
C GLN A 50 8.99 -17.12 -14.23
N GLU A 51 9.82 -16.42 -13.44
CA GLU A 51 11.26 -16.66 -13.39
C GLU A 51 11.60 -18.03 -12.77
N THR A 52 10.91 -18.40 -11.70
CA THR A 52 11.08 -19.70 -11.03
C THR A 52 10.66 -20.86 -11.93
N ARG A 53 9.53 -20.75 -12.62
CA ARG A 53 9.02 -21.77 -13.55
C ARG A 53 9.87 -22.00 -14.78
N ARG A 54 10.53 -20.95 -15.30
CA ARG A 54 11.36 -21.02 -16.53
C ARG A 54 12.84 -21.28 -16.25
N SER A 55 13.20 -21.64 -15.02
CA SER A 55 14.59 -21.76 -14.58
C SER A 55 15.42 -20.48 -14.80
N GLY A 56 14.76 -19.32 -14.89
CA GLY A 56 15.39 -18.01 -15.11
C GLY A 56 16.29 -17.56 -13.96
N TRP A 57 16.15 -18.21 -12.79
CA TRP A 57 16.99 -18.03 -11.63
C TRP A 57 18.42 -18.59 -11.83
N MET A 58 18.61 -19.65 -12.63
CA MET A 58 19.88 -20.39 -12.74
C MET A 58 21.05 -19.48 -13.15
N PRO A 59 20.93 -18.66 -14.21
CA PRO A 59 22.02 -17.79 -14.62
C PRO A 59 22.36 -16.70 -13.59
N ILE A 60 21.37 -16.25 -12.81
CA ILE A 60 21.55 -15.18 -11.82
C ILE A 60 22.27 -15.72 -10.58
N VAL A 61 21.82 -16.87 -10.06
CA VAL A 61 22.44 -17.53 -8.91
C VAL A 61 23.87 -17.96 -9.25
N ALA A 62 24.11 -18.49 -10.47
CA ALA A 62 25.46 -18.86 -10.90
C ALA A 62 26.45 -17.68 -10.93
N ARG A 63 25.99 -16.46 -11.24
CA ARG A 63 26.86 -15.27 -11.34
C ARG A 63 27.00 -14.49 -10.03
N ARG A 64 25.94 -14.43 -9.22
CA ARG A 64 25.85 -13.50 -8.06
C ARG A 64 25.55 -14.20 -6.73
N GLY A 65 25.36 -15.52 -6.74
CA GLY A 65 24.94 -16.29 -5.58
C GLY A 65 23.50 -16.00 -5.14
N MET A 66 23.01 -16.78 -4.17
CA MET A 66 21.63 -16.63 -3.67
C MET A 66 21.39 -15.28 -3.00
N ARG A 67 22.39 -14.74 -2.28
CA ARG A 67 22.29 -13.44 -1.64
C ARG A 67 22.13 -12.29 -2.65
N GLY A 68 22.86 -12.35 -3.77
CA GLY A 68 22.72 -11.38 -4.86
C GLY A 68 21.38 -11.50 -5.57
N TYR A 69 20.88 -12.73 -5.73
CA TYR A 69 19.55 -13.02 -6.27
C TYR A 69 18.45 -12.40 -5.41
N LEU A 70 18.41 -12.71 -4.10
CA LEU A 70 17.43 -12.16 -3.16
C LEU A 70 17.46 -10.64 -3.12
N ARG A 71 18.66 -10.04 -3.02
CA ARG A 71 18.82 -8.57 -2.97
C ARG A 71 18.30 -7.90 -4.25
N THR A 72 18.46 -8.53 -5.41
CA THR A 72 17.95 -8.00 -6.68
C THR A 72 16.42 -7.98 -6.68
N HIS A 73 15.77 -9.05 -6.22
CA HIS A 73 14.31 -9.09 -6.09
C HIS A 73 13.81 -8.12 -5.04
N LEU A 74 14.50 -7.98 -3.91
CA LEU A 74 14.16 -7.03 -2.87
C LEU A 74 14.15 -5.61 -3.44
N VAL A 75 15.27 -5.13 -4.00
CA VAL A 75 15.36 -3.78 -4.57
C VAL A 75 14.27 -3.54 -5.62
N ARG A 76 14.07 -4.48 -6.55
CA ARG A 76 13.04 -4.35 -7.59
C ARG A 76 11.63 -4.31 -7.01
N SER A 77 11.30 -5.20 -6.08
CA SER A 77 9.98 -5.24 -5.43
C SER A 77 9.72 -3.97 -4.62
N THR A 78 10.72 -3.48 -3.88
CA THR A 78 10.66 -2.22 -3.13
C THR A 78 10.42 -1.05 -4.08
N SER A 79 11.20 -0.93 -5.16
CA SER A 79 11.06 0.16 -6.12
C SER A 79 9.70 0.13 -6.84
N VAL A 80 9.26 -1.04 -7.32
CA VAL A 80 7.97 -1.18 -8.00
C VAL A 80 6.83 -0.85 -7.03
N GLY A 81 6.85 -1.39 -5.81
CA GLY A 81 5.85 -1.08 -4.78
C GLY A 81 5.79 0.41 -4.47
N ALA A 82 6.94 1.05 -4.17
CA ALA A 82 7.00 2.47 -3.85
C ALA A 82 6.48 3.36 -4.99
N VAL A 83 6.94 3.10 -6.22
CA VAL A 83 6.57 3.91 -7.39
C VAL A 83 5.09 3.72 -7.75
N THR A 84 4.58 2.48 -7.73
CA THR A 84 3.17 2.24 -8.06
C THR A 84 2.23 2.86 -7.04
N PHE A 85 2.43 2.59 -5.74
CA PHE A 85 1.51 3.07 -4.71
C PHE A 85 1.66 4.57 -4.44
N GLY A 86 2.90 5.07 -4.32
CA GLY A 86 3.13 6.52 -4.21
C GLY A 86 2.65 7.28 -5.44
N GLY A 87 2.88 6.73 -6.63
CA GLY A 87 2.38 7.28 -7.89
C GLY A 87 0.85 7.31 -7.96
N ALA A 88 0.16 6.28 -7.47
CA ALA A 88 -1.30 6.25 -7.42
C ALA A 88 -1.86 7.39 -6.55
N ILE A 89 -1.25 7.66 -5.39
CA ILE A 89 -1.63 8.78 -4.53
C ILE A 89 -1.33 10.13 -5.19
N ALA A 90 -0.16 10.27 -5.83
CA ALA A 90 0.20 11.50 -6.54
C ALA A 90 -0.76 11.80 -7.70
N VAL A 91 -1.18 10.78 -8.45
CA VAL A 91 -2.18 10.89 -9.52
C VAL A 91 -3.55 11.25 -8.95
N ALA A 92 -3.98 10.62 -7.84
CA ALA A 92 -5.22 10.95 -7.17
C ALA A 92 -5.24 12.41 -6.68
N ALA A 93 -4.13 12.89 -6.12
CA ALA A 93 -3.98 14.28 -5.68
C ALA A 93 -4.02 15.27 -6.86
N CYS A 94 -3.29 14.98 -7.93
CA CYS A 94 -3.29 15.82 -9.14
C CYS A 94 -4.69 15.93 -9.75
N LEU A 95 -5.41 14.81 -9.81
CA LEU A 95 -6.77 14.79 -10.31
C LEU A 95 -7.70 15.61 -9.42
N SER A 96 -7.73 15.33 -8.12
CA SER A 96 -8.68 15.95 -7.18
C SER A 96 -8.41 17.43 -6.94
N LEU A 97 -7.14 17.85 -6.89
CA LEU A 97 -6.76 19.22 -6.49
C LEU A 97 -6.46 20.16 -7.67
N VAL A 98 -6.07 19.63 -8.83
CA VAL A 98 -5.63 20.47 -9.97
C VAL A 98 -6.57 20.34 -11.16
N ILE A 99 -6.89 19.12 -11.57
CA ILE A 99 -7.62 18.88 -12.81
C ILE A 99 -9.13 19.06 -12.60
N LEU A 100 -9.71 18.31 -11.67
CA LEU A 100 -11.17 18.28 -11.50
C LEU A 100 -11.81 19.61 -11.11
N PRO A 101 -11.22 20.43 -10.21
CA PRO A 101 -11.78 21.72 -9.85
C PRO A 101 -11.96 22.65 -11.06
N GLY A 102 -11.11 22.53 -12.08
CA GLY A 102 -11.18 23.32 -13.31
C GLY A 102 -12.12 22.75 -14.39
N THR A 103 -12.62 21.52 -14.24
CA THR A 103 -13.41 20.84 -15.28
C THR A 103 -14.92 20.91 -15.06
N GLY A 104 -15.38 21.23 -13.84
CA GLY A 104 -16.80 21.19 -13.47
C GLY A 104 -17.40 19.78 -13.43
N MET A 105 -16.58 18.72 -13.53
CA MET A 105 -17.05 17.32 -13.46
C MET A 105 -17.53 16.92 -12.05
N VAL A 106 -17.07 17.61 -11.02
CA VAL A 106 -17.50 17.43 -9.63
C VAL A 106 -18.09 18.74 -9.13
N THR A 107 -19.28 18.66 -8.54
CA THR A 107 -19.93 19.81 -7.91
C THR A 107 -19.50 19.89 -6.46
N TYR A 108 -18.84 20.99 -6.10
CA TYR A 108 -18.45 21.28 -4.73
C TYR A 108 -19.54 22.09 -4.04
N TYR A 109 -19.84 21.75 -2.80
CA TYR A 109 -20.79 22.48 -1.95
C TYR A 109 -20.02 23.17 -0.82
N PRO A 110 -19.38 24.33 -1.09
CA PRO A 110 -18.63 25.05 -0.07
C PRO A 110 -19.59 25.65 0.96
N GLU A 111 -19.90 24.91 2.01
CA GLU A 111 -20.51 25.41 3.24
C GLU A 111 -19.43 25.73 4.28
N ASP A 112 -19.78 26.55 5.28
CA ASP A 112 -18.97 26.74 6.48
C ASP A 112 -18.82 25.39 7.18
N ARG A 113 -17.67 24.73 6.98
CA ARG A 113 -17.42 23.42 7.59
C ARG A 113 -17.52 23.55 9.11
N VAL A 114 -18.37 22.71 9.70
CA VAL A 114 -18.47 22.58 11.16
C VAL A 114 -17.14 22.10 11.76
N VAL A 115 -16.38 21.27 11.01
CA VAL A 115 -15.06 20.76 11.39
C VAL A 115 -14.04 21.02 10.27
N PRO A 116 -12.93 21.73 10.53
CA PRO A 116 -11.88 21.97 9.54
C PRO A 116 -11.30 20.68 8.96
N PHE A 117 -10.88 20.67 7.68
CA PHE A 117 -10.28 19.48 7.06
C PHE A 117 -9.10 18.91 7.84
N SER A 118 -8.28 19.79 8.43
CA SER A 118 -7.13 19.39 9.25
C SER A 118 -7.51 18.52 10.45
N GLU A 119 -8.79 18.49 10.82
CA GLU A 119 -9.30 17.80 12.00
C GLU A 119 -10.16 16.57 11.68
N GLN A 120 -10.23 16.13 10.41
CA GLN A 120 -11.18 15.10 10.00
C GLN A 120 -10.63 13.68 10.08
N MET A 121 -9.40 13.47 9.64
CA MET A 121 -8.81 12.13 9.54
C MET A 121 -7.40 12.08 10.14
N THR A 122 -6.91 10.89 10.41
CA THR A 122 -5.52 10.76 10.88
C THR A 122 -4.54 11.22 9.79
N PHE A 123 -3.58 12.06 10.20
CA PHE A 123 -2.61 12.80 9.36
C PHE A 123 -3.12 14.08 8.67
N THR A 124 -4.42 14.37 8.65
CA THR A 124 -4.91 15.64 8.08
C THR A 124 -4.41 16.86 8.85
N GLN A 125 -3.95 16.71 10.10
CA GLN A 125 -3.32 17.79 10.86
C GLN A 125 -2.11 18.40 10.12
N LEU A 126 -1.46 17.65 9.23
CA LEU A 126 -0.38 18.17 8.39
C LEU A 126 -0.86 19.20 7.38
N ALA A 127 -2.15 19.21 7.02
CA ALA A 127 -2.73 20.22 6.16
C ALA A 127 -2.73 21.62 6.80
N HIS A 128 -2.53 21.73 8.13
CA HIS A 128 -2.29 23.01 8.80
C HIS A 128 -1.01 23.70 8.28
N TYR A 129 -0.02 22.93 7.82
CA TYR A 129 1.19 23.44 7.18
C TYR A 129 1.04 23.64 5.67
N GLY A 130 -0.16 23.38 5.13
CA GLY A 130 -0.52 23.47 3.71
C GLY A 130 -0.87 22.13 3.10
N THR A 131 -1.85 22.13 2.19
CA THR A 131 -2.35 20.95 1.47
C THR A 131 -1.24 20.19 0.75
N ALA A 132 -0.28 20.91 0.16
CA ALA A 132 0.86 20.32 -0.52
C ALA A 132 1.76 19.49 0.42
N VAL A 133 1.92 19.93 1.67
CA VAL A 133 2.71 19.21 2.69
C VAL A 133 2.00 17.91 3.06
N TYR A 134 0.70 17.98 3.31
CA TYR A 134 -0.12 16.79 3.56
C TYR A 134 -0.07 15.78 2.40
N VAL A 135 -0.25 16.24 1.17
CA VAL A 135 -0.19 15.38 -0.03
C VAL A 135 1.19 14.74 -0.18
N ALA A 136 2.27 15.52 -0.06
CA ALA A 136 3.63 15.01 -0.17
C ALA A 136 3.92 13.95 0.89
N PHE A 137 3.45 14.17 2.13
CA PHE A 137 3.51 13.19 3.19
C PHE A 137 2.75 11.91 2.84
N MET A 138 1.49 12.01 2.39
CA MET A 138 0.67 10.85 2.02
C MET A 138 1.29 10.03 0.88
N VAL A 139 1.86 10.71 -0.12
CA VAL A 139 2.59 10.04 -1.21
C VAL A 139 3.76 9.23 -0.66
N LEU A 140 4.58 9.82 0.21
CA LEU A 140 5.73 9.12 0.80
C LEU A 140 5.29 7.99 1.73
N TRP A 141 4.31 8.23 2.59
CA TRP A 141 3.77 7.28 3.55
C TRP A 141 3.25 6.01 2.87
N VAL A 142 2.42 6.19 1.85
CA VAL A 142 1.84 5.09 1.08
C VAL A 142 2.89 4.41 0.20
N ALA A 143 3.88 5.15 -0.32
CA ALA A 143 5.02 4.55 -1.03
C ALA A 143 5.84 3.62 -0.13
N VAL A 144 6.09 3.99 1.13
CA VAL A 144 6.78 3.14 2.10
C VAL A 144 6.00 1.86 2.35
N HIS A 145 4.68 1.93 2.56
CA HIS A 145 3.83 0.74 2.73
C HIS A 145 3.81 -0.13 1.48
N GLY A 146 3.68 0.49 0.30
CA GLY A 146 3.74 -0.20 -0.98
C GLY A 146 5.05 -0.97 -1.15
N ALA A 147 6.18 -0.35 -0.81
CA ALA A 147 7.48 -1.00 -0.79
C ALA A 147 7.54 -2.18 0.19
N LEU A 148 7.14 -1.97 1.44
CA LEU A 148 7.19 -2.99 2.50
C LEU A 148 6.38 -4.24 2.13
N ILE A 149 5.12 -4.06 1.76
CA ILE A 149 4.21 -5.18 1.48
C ILE A 149 4.61 -5.89 0.17
N THR A 150 4.97 -5.15 -0.88
CA THR A 150 5.42 -5.76 -2.15
C THR A 150 6.71 -6.57 -1.94
N SER A 151 7.63 -6.07 -1.11
CA SER A 151 8.85 -6.80 -0.73
C SER A 151 8.58 -8.02 0.13
N LEU A 152 7.65 -7.95 1.08
CA LEU A 152 7.26 -9.10 1.89
C LEU A 152 6.64 -10.20 1.00
N CYS A 153 5.73 -9.84 0.10
CA CYS A 153 5.17 -10.75 -0.91
C CYS A 153 6.27 -11.38 -1.76
N ALA A 154 7.25 -10.59 -2.21
CA ALA A 154 8.35 -11.06 -3.03
C ALA A 154 9.20 -12.13 -2.33
N VAL A 155 9.61 -11.88 -1.07
CA VAL A 155 10.44 -12.83 -0.33
C VAL A 155 9.66 -14.11 -0.01
N VAL A 156 8.39 -13.99 0.41
CA VAL A 156 7.55 -15.16 0.70
C VAL A 156 7.31 -16.01 -0.55
N ALA A 157 7.07 -15.39 -1.70
CA ALA A 157 6.84 -16.08 -2.96
C ALA A 157 8.04 -16.94 -3.41
N LEU A 158 9.28 -16.58 -3.07
CA LEU A 158 10.46 -17.39 -3.36
C LEU A 158 10.44 -18.75 -2.67
N HIS A 159 9.74 -18.86 -1.55
CA HIS A 159 9.68 -20.07 -0.73
C HIS A 159 8.46 -20.94 -1.01
N LEU A 160 7.51 -20.48 -1.83
CA LEU A 160 6.26 -21.18 -2.07
C LEU A 160 6.22 -21.77 -3.49
N PRO A 161 6.07 -23.11 -3.64
CA PRO A 161 5.98 -23.75 -4.96
C PRO A 161 4.63 -23.48 -5.64
N ASN A 162 3.58 -23.31 -4.85
CA ASN A 162 2.24 -23.15 -5.36
C ASN A 162 1.98 -21.66 -5.69
N PRO A 163 1.67 -21.31 -6.96
CA PRO A 163 1.41 -19.93 -7.38
C PRO A 163 0.25 -19.27 -6.64
N PHE A 164 -0.80 -20.04 -6.35
CA PHE A 164 -1.96 -19.54 -5.63
C PHE A 164 -1.59 -19.19 -4.19
N LEU A 165 -0.83 -20.07 -3.52
CA LEU A 165 -0.30 -19.76 -2.19
C LEU A 165 0.68 -18.60 -2.23
N ALA A 166 1.55 -18.50 -3.24
CA ALA A 166 2.50 -17.39 -3.37
C ALA A 166 1.79 -16.03 -3.51
N LEU A 167 0.66 -15.99 -4.20
CA LEU A 167 -0.16 -14.78 -4.35
C LEU A 167 -0.98 -14.48 -3.09
N LEU A 168 -1.47 -15.50 -2.38
CA LEU A 168 -2.40 -15.32 -1.26
C LEU A 168 -1.72 -15.24 0.11
N ALA A 169 -0.52 -15.81 0.29
CA ALA A 169 0.07 -16.04 1.61
C ALA A 169 0.19 -14.75 2.44
N VAL A 170 0.76 -13.69 1.86
CA VAL A 170 0.88 -12.40 2.55
C VAL A 170 -0.46 -11.66 2.64
N PRO A 171 -1.16 -11.35 1.52
CA PRO A 171 -2.39 -10.56 1.61
C PRO A 171 -3.50 -11.26 2.39
N GLY A 172 -3.64 -12.58 2.26
CA GLY A 172 -4.59 -13.37 3.04
C GLY A 172 -4.25 -13.41 4.53
N SER A 173 -2.97 -13.49 4.90
CA SER A 173 -2.57 -13.43 6.31
C SER A 173 -2.82 -12.06 6.93
N LEU A 174 -2.53 -10.98 6.19
CA LEU A 174 -2.81 -9.61 6.62
C LEU A 174 -4.32 -9.38 6.77
N PHE A 175 -5.12 -9.82 5.80
CA PHE A 175 -6.58 -9.73 5.87
C PHE A 175 -7.16 -10.48 7.09
N LEU A 176 -6.67 -11.69 7.37
CA LEU A 176 -7.09 -12.45 8.55
C LEU A 176 -6.65 -11.77 9.85
N LEU A 177 -5.44 -11.20 9.89
CA LEU A 177 -4.95 -10.43 11.03
C LEU A 177 -5.85 -9.21 11.28
N ASP A 178 -6.16 -8.44 10.24
CA ASP A 178 -7.00 -7.25 10.32
C ASP A 178 -8.42 -7.61 10.78
N THR A 179 -8.95 -8.74 10.31
CA THR A 179 -10.23 -9.28 10.78
C THR A 179 -10.18 -9.62 12.27
N VAL A 180 -9.12 -10.27 12.75
CA VAL A 180 -8.95 -10.60 14.17
C VAL A 180 -8.83 -9.33 15.01
N LEU A 181 -8.06 -8.33 14.55
CA LEU A 181 -7.91 -7.05 15.23
C LEU A 181 -9.26 -6.33 15.37
N ALA A 182 -10.06 -6.27 14.31
CA ALA A 182 -11.40 -5.71 14.35
C ALA A 182 -12.31 -6.47 15.33
N LEU A 183 -12.26 -7.81 15.35
CA LEU A 183 -13.08 -8.61 16.28
C LEU A 183 -12.75 -8.36 17.77
N VAL A 184 -11.53 -7.93 18.08
CA VAL A 184 -11.12 -7.60 19.46
C VAL A 184 -11.15 -6.09 19.76
N GLY A 185 -11.66 -5.26 18.83
CA GLY A 185 -11.76 -3.80 18.99
C GLY A 185 -10.42 -3.06 18.88
N LEU A 186 -9.47 -3.61 18.12
CA LEU A 186 -8.15 -3.03 17.85
C LEU A 186 -7.97 -2.68 16.36
N GLU A 187 -9.06 -2.34 15.65
CA GLU A 187 -9.01 -2.01 14.22
C GLU A 187 -8.07 -0.84 13.88
N GLU A 188 -7.78 0.06 14.83
CA GLU A 188 -6.81 1.14 14.63
C GLU A 188 -5.38 0.64 14.31
N PHE A 189 -5.05 -0.60 14.71
CA PHE A 189 -3.78 -1.26 14.41
C PHE A 189 -3.82 -2.11 13.13
N ALA A 190 -4.96 -2.18 12.43
CA ALA A 190 -5.08 -2.95 11.20
C ALA A 190 -4.11 -2.44 10.12
N THR A 191 -3.62 -3.36 9.28
CA THR A 191 -2.56 -3.09 8.32
C THR A 191 -3.01 -2.23 7.14
N ASP A 192 -4.28 -2.30 6.81
CA ASP A 192 -4.95 -1.43 5.84
C ASP A 192 -5.08 0.01 6.36
N ASN A 193 -5.50 0.19 7.61
CA ASN A 193 -5.54 1.47 8.32
C ASN A 193 -4.15 2.08 8.51
N ALA A 194 -3.12 1.25 8.69
CA ALA A 194 -1.74 1.72 8.75
C ALA A 194 -1.26 2.28 7.41
N ALA A 195 -1.56 1.59 6.30
CA ALA A 195 -1.15 2.02 4.97
C ALA A 195 -1.92 3.27 4.51
N LEU A 196 -3.22 3.31 4.78
CA LEU A 196 -4.15 4.38 4.39
C LEU A 196 -5.06 4.70 5.59
N PRO A 197 -4.64 5.60 6.49
CA PRO A 197 -5.41 5.94 7.69
C PRO A 197 -6.59 6.87 7.41
N THR A 198 -7.19 6.75 6.22
CA THR A 198 -8.31 7.57 5.74
C THR A 198 -9.65 7.12 6.30
N ALA A 199 -9.71 5.93 6.89
CA ALA A 199 -10.88 5.42 7.61
C ALA A 199 -10.85 5.74 9.11
N LEU A 200 -9.71 6.21 9.64
CA LEU A 200 -9.58 6.59 11.04
C LEU A 200 -10.03 8.05 11.20
N ALA A 201 -11.02 8.25 12.07
CA ALA A 201 -11.27 9.57 12.63
C ALA A 201 -9.96 10.15 13.16
N GLN A 202 -9.84 11.48 13.16
CA GLN A 202 -8.62 12.12 13.64
C GLN A 202 -8.25 11.61 15.03
N GLY A 203 -7.10 10.94 15.11
CA GLY A 203 -6.64 10.25 16.31
C GLY A 203 -5.12 10.29 16.41
N SER A 204 -4.60 9.46 17.30
CA SER A 204 -3.16 9.33 17.47
C SER A 204 -2.51 8.81 16.18
N ALA A 205 -1.35 9.37 15.81
CA ALA A 205 -0.51 8.80 14.75
C ALA A 205 0.20 7.50 15.20
N LEU A 206 0.08 7.12 16.48
CA LEU A 206 0.78 5.99 17.05
C LEU A 206 0.37 4.65 16.41
N PRO A 207 -0.93 4.30 16.27
CA PRO A 207 -1.32 3.02 15.68
C PRO A 207 -0.75 2.77 14.26
N PRO A 208 -0.89 3.68 13.27
CA PRO A 208 -0.34 3.46 11.95
C PRO A 208 1.19 3.35 11.97
N VAL A 209 1.88 4.14 12.82
CA VAL A 209 3.35 4.05 12.98
C VAL A 209 3.78 2.71 13.60
N VAL A 210 3.10 2.24 14.65
CA VAL A 210 3.42 0.96 15.31
C VAL A 210 3.26 -0.19 14.32
N THR A 211 2.14 -0.24 13.60
CA THR A 211 1.89 -1.27 12.59
C THR A 211 2.90 -1.21 11.44
N THR A 212 3.31 -0.01 11.01
CA THR A 212 4.41 0.17 10.02
C THR A 212 5.71 -0.46 10.51
N VAL A 213 6.10 -0.19 11.76
CA VAL A 213 7.33 -0.74 12.36
C VAL A 213 7.24 -2.26 12.49
N MET A 214 6.07 -2.80 12.85
CA MET A 214 5.85 -4.24 12.91
C MET A 214 6.01 -4.90 11.53
N LEU A 215 5.44 -4.31 10.47
CA LEU A 215 5.60 -4.80 9.09
C LEU A 215 7.07 -4.74 8.63
N ALA A 216 7.77 -3.66 8.93
CA ALA A 216 9.21 -3.54 8.64
C ALA A 216 10.04 -4.59 9.39
N GLY A 217 9.75 -4.81 10.69
CA GLY A 217 10.38 -5.83 11.50
C GLY A 217 10.13 -7.25 10.96
N LEU A 218 8.90 -7.54 10.53
CA LEU A 218 8.55 -8.80 9.89
C LEU A 218 9.34 -9.01 8.59
N LEU A 219 9.42 -7.99 7.72
CA LEU A 219 10.21 -8.06 6.50
C LEU A 219 11.69 -8.36 6.80
N VAL A 220 12.30 -7.65 7.76
CA VAL A 220 13.69 -7.88 8.18
C VAL A 220 13.88 -9.29 8.73
N ALA A 221 12.93 -9.81 9.50
CA ALA A 221 12.99 -11.17 10.05
C ALA A 221 12.90 -12.23 8.93
N VAL A 222 11.98 -12.05 7.97
CA VAL A 222 11.78 -12.97 6.84
C VAL A 222 12.99 -12.93 5.89
N GLU A 223 13.51 -11.74 5.57
CA GLU A 223 14.72 -11.58 4.78
C GLU A 223 15.94 -12.20 5.50
N GLY A 224 16.12 -11.89 6.78
CA GLY A 224 17.21 -12.43 7.59
C GLY A 224 17.18 -13.95 7.64
N ARG A 225 16.00 -14.56 7.73
CA ARG A 225 15.82 -16.01 7.64
C ARG A 225 16.19 -16.54 6.25
N ALA A 226 15.72 -15.90 5.18
CA ALA A 226 16.01 -16.27 3.80
C ALA A 226 17.52 -16.18 3.48
N LEU A 227 18.23 -15.23 4.09
CA LEU A 227 19.67 -15.05 3.93
C LEU A 227 20.51 -16.06 4.71
N ARG A 228 20.07 -16.46 5.91
CA ARG A 228 20.80 -17.42 6.78
C ARG A 228 20.65 -18.86 6.32
N ALA A 229 19.47 -19.23 5.83
CA ALA A 229 19.17 -20.53 5.27
C ALA A 229 18.66 -20.33 3.84
N PRO A 230 19.56 -20.04 2.87
CA PRO A 230 19.20 -19.86 1.46
C PRO A 230 18.63 -21.18 0.94
N VAL A 231 17.33 -21.34 1.11
CA VAL A 231 16.59 -22.46 0.55
C VAL A 231 16.51 -22.19 -0.95
N PRO A 232 16.97 -23.14 -1.77
CA PRO A 232 16.81 -23.00 -3.20
C PRO A 232 15.29 -22.86 -3.49
N PRO A 233 14.83 -21.81 -4.22
CA PRO A 233 13.43 -21.54 -4.50
C PRO A 233 12.69 -22.82 -4.87
N ALA A 234 11.41 -22.90 -4.54
CA ALA A 234 10.73 -24.20 -4.53
C ALA A 234 10.71 -24.94 -5.89
N ALA A 235 11.01 -24.27 -7.02
CA ALA A 235 11.26 -24.88 -8.33
C ALA A 235 12.63 -25.59 -8.48
N MET A 236 13.51 -25.46 -7.49
CA MET A 236 14.80 -26.15 -7.37
C MET A 236 14.70 -27.42 -6.49
N ARG A 237 13.53 -27.68 -5.90
CA ARG A 237 13.21 -28.88 -5.10
C ARG A 237 12.29 -29.78 -5.91
#